data_AF-A0A2A4T4I2-F1
#
_entry.id   AF-A0A2A4T4I2-F1
#
_cell.length_a   1.000
_cell.length_b   1.000
_cell.length_c   1.000
_cell.angle_alpha   90.00
_cell.angle_beta   90.00
_cell.angle_gamma   90.00
#
_symmetry.space_group_name_H-M   'P 1'
#
loop_
_entity.id
_entity.type
_entity.pdbx_description
1 polymer ?
#
loop_
_entity_poly.entity_id
_entity_poly.type
_entity_poly.pdbx_seq_one_letter_code
_entity_poly.pdbx_strand_id
1 'polypeptide(L)'
;MNRQKIEKRVNGISPSFKGYILATLGAVAAALFFIPYKKGLETMNPQVYLLAVYLVGFLLNFLGSGVRKKTKRLNMPTLLGASGFAVLSVIGNIAIGNSLEGLDPSVTVVIIRTQVVFVIF
;
A
#
# COMPACT_ATOMS: atom_id res chain seq x y z
N MET A 1 4.14 26.91 -35.56
CA MET A 1 4.99 26.14 -34.61
C MET A 1 5.03 26.86 -33.24
N ASN A 2 3.92 26.99 -32.50
CA ASN A 2 3.95 27.82 -31.28
C ASN A 2 2.77 27.76 -30.26
N ARG A 3 2.16 26.58 -29.98
CA ARG A 3 1.20 26.46 -28.85
C ARG A 3 1.40 25.22 -27.98
N GLN A 4 1.63 24.05 -28.57
CA GLN A 4 1.86 22.80 -27.82
C GLN A 4 3.14 22.77 -26.97
N LYS A 5 4.16 23.56 -27.33
CA LYS A 5 5.42 23.65 -26.57
C LYS A 5 5.30 24.53 -25.31
N ILE A 6 4.30 25.42 -25.27
CA ILE A 6 4.07 26.34 -24.15
C ILE A 6 3.24 25.64 -23.07
N GLU A 7 2.21 24.86 -23.43
CA GLU A 7 1.43 24.06 -22.46
C GLU A 7 2.27 22.99 -21.72
N LYS A 8 3.29 22.41 -22.38
CA LYS A 8 4.23 21.48 -21.72
C LYS A 8 5.11 22.13 -20.66
N ARG A 9 5.28 23.46 -20.66
CA ARG A 9 6.02 24.18 -19.61
C ARG A 9 5.15 24.59 -18.41
N VAL A 10 3.83 24.58 -18.54
CA VAL A 10 2.89 25.04 -17.48
C VAL A 10 2.49 23.90 -16.53
N ASN A 11 2.66 22.64 -16.92
CA ASN A 11 2.53 21.50 -16.01
C ASN A 11 3.90 21.11 -15.44
N GLY A 12 4.38 21.92 -14.49
CA GLY A 12 5.75 21.97 -13.97
C GLY A 12 6.31 20.75 -13.22
N ILE A 13 5.82 19.53 -13.49
CA ILE A 13 6.38 18.31 -12.88
C ILE A 13 6.43 17.18 -13.91
N SER A 14 7.63 16.69 -14.19
CA SER A 14 7.82 15.52 -15.06
C SER A 14 7.14 14.28 -14.46
N PRO A 15 6.58 13.37 -15.27
CA PRO A 15 5.99 12.12 -14.78
C PRO A 15 6.93 11.33 -13.85
N SER A 16 8.23 11.35 -14.15
CA SER A 16 9.28 10.73 -13.33
C SER A 16 9.37 11.36 -11.94
N PHE A 17 9.33 12.69 -11.82
CA PHE A 17 9.37 13.37 -10.52
C PHE A 17 8.12 13.07 -9.67
N LYS A 18 6.94 12.97 -10.29
CA LYS A 18 5.72 12.52 -9.57
C LYS A 18 5.89 11.09 -9.04
N GLY A 19 6.51 10.21 -9.85
CA GLY A 19 6.83 8.85 -9.44
C GLY A 19 7.76 8.82 -8.23
N TYR A 20 8.84 9.62 -8.25
CA TYR A 20 9.76 9.73 -7.11
C TYR A 20 9.06 10.22 -5.84
N ILE A 21 8.26 11.28 -5.92
CA ILE A 21 7.50 11.78 -4.75
C ILE A 21 6.59 10.68 -4.20
N LEU A 22 5.81 10.01 -5.04
CA LEU A 22 4.90 8.95 -4.60
C LEU A 22 5.64 7.77 -3.97
N ALA A 23 6.80 7.38 -4.52
CA ALA A 23 7.64 6.34 -3.96
C ALA A 23 8.20 6.74 -2.58
N THR A 24 8.70 7.97 -2.44
CA THR A 24 9.21 8.48 -1.17
C THR A 24 8.10 8.60 -0.13
N LEU A 25 6.93 9.13 -0.50
CA LEU A 25 5.77 9.18 0.40
C LEU A 25 5.32 7.79 0.83
N GLY A 26 5.29 6.82 -0.09
CA GLY A 26 4.98 5.43 0.23
C GLY A 26 5.99 4.81 1.20
N ALA A 27 7.28 5.06 1.00
CA ALA A 27 8.33 4.58 1.89
C ALA A 27 8.25 5.19 3.30
N VAL A 28 7.99 6.50 3.40
CA VAL A 28 7.80 7.19 4.68
C VAL A 28 6.54 6.70 5.38
N ALA A 29 5.43 6.56 4.66
CA ALA A 29 4.18 6.03 5.21
C ALA A 29 4.36 4.61 5.76
N ALA A 30 5.08 3.74 5.04
CA ALA A 30 5.40 2.40 5.51
C ALA A 30 6.24 2.42 6.79
N ALA A 31 7.29 3.25 6.85
CA ALA A 31 8.12 3.39 8.05
C ALA A 31 7.31 3.88 9.27
N LEU A 32 6.45 4.87 9.04
CA LEU A 32 5.56 5.42 10.07
C LEU A 32 4.46 4.45 10.51
N PHE A 33 4.14 3.43 9.71
CA PHE A 33 3.15 2.41 10.06
C PHE A 33 3.70 1.37 11.05
N PHE A 34 4.97 0.96 10.92
CA PHE A 34 5.53 -0.12 11.76
C PHE A 34 5.66 0.26 13.24
N ILE A 35 5.92 1.53 13.55
CA ILE A 35 6.07 2.03 14.93
C ILE A 35 4.76 1.89 15.74
N PRO A 36 3.63 2.51 15.32
CA PRO A 36 2.35 2.35 16.01
C PRO A 36 1.81 0.93 15.90
N TYR A 37 2.16 0.18 14.86
CA TYR A 37 1.78 -1.22 14.76
C TYR A 37 2.41 -2.04 15.89
N LYS A 38 3.72 -1.97 16.09
CA LYS A 38 4.39 -2.67 17.21
C LYS A 38 3.79 -2.27 18.56
N LYS A 39 3.53 -0.98 18.77
CA LYS A 39 2.87 -0.49 19.99
C LYS A 39 1.44 -1.03 20.15
N GLY A 40 0.70 -1.14 19.05
CA GLY A 40 -0.63 -1.75 19.04
C GLY A 40 -0.60 -3.21 19.51
N LEU A 41 0.41 -3.97 19.07
CA LEU A 41 0.59 -5.37 19.44
C LEU A 41 0.77 -5.62 20.94
N GLU A 42 1.20 -4.61 21.70
CA GLU A 42 1.29 -4.69 23.17
C GLU A 42 -0.10 -4.81 23.84
N THR A 43 -1.16 -4.40 23.15
CA THR A 43 -2.52 -4.30 23.69
C THR A 43 -3.56 -5.14 22.95
N MET A 44 -3.23 -5.62 21.75
CA MET A 44 -4.15 -6.41 20.92
C MET A 44 -3.41 -7.43 20.05
N ASN A 45 -4.09 -8.52 19.70
CA ASN A 45 -3.55 -9.52 18.79
C ASN A 45 -3.28 -8.93 17.39
N PRO A 46 -2.19 -9.31 16.70
CA PRO A 46 -1.88 -8.84 15.34
C PRO A 46 -3.03 -8.91 14.34
N GLN A 47 -3.86 -9.94 14.43
CA GLN A 47 -4.99 -10.16 13.53
C GLN A 47 -6.06 -9.08 13.69
N VAL A 48 -6.30 -8.63 14.93
CA VAL A 48 -7.28 -7.58 15.25
C VAL A 48 -6.80 -6.23 14.74
N TYR A 49 -5.51 -5.93 14.92
CA TYR A 49 -4.91 -4.71 14.39
C TYR A 49 -4.99 -4.66 12.85
N LEU A 50 -4.65 -5.75 12.18
CA LEU A 50 -4.74 -5.84 10.71
C LEU A 50 -6.17 -5.68 10.20
N LEU A 51 -7.15 -6.27 10.89
CA LEU A 51 -8.56 -6.09 10.54
C LEU A 51 -8.96 -4.61 10.62
N ALA A 52 -8.56 -3.90 11.67
CA ALA A 52 -8.82 -2.47 11.80
C ALA A 52 -8.19 -1.67 10.65
N VAL A 53 -6.94 -1.98 10.27
CA VAL A 53 -6.25 -1.34 9.14
C VAL A 53 -6.98 -1.60 7.82
N TYR A 54 -7.42 -2.83 7.57
CA TYR A 54 -8.20 -3.17 6.38
C TYR A 54 -9.55 -2.47 6.35
N LEU A 55 -10.25 -2.36 7.49
CA LEU A 55 -11.52 -1.63 7.58
C LEU A 55 -11.34 -0.14 7.27
N VAL A 56 -10.32 0.50 7.85
CA VAL A 56 -9.99 1.91 7.56
C VAL A 56 -9.65 2.07 6.08
N GLY A 57 -8.81 1.21 5.52
CA GLY A 57 -8.47 1.22 4.10
C GLY A 57 -9.68 1.02 3.19
N PHE A 58 -10.59 0.13 3.56
CA PHE A 58 -11.84 -0.10 2.84
C PHE A 58 -12.73 1.15 2.86
N LEU A 59 -12.93 1.78 4.02
CA LEU A 59 -13.73 3.00 4.16
C LEU A 59 -13.17 4.15 3.31
N LEU A 60 -11.85 4.37 3.36
CA LEU A 60 -11.19 5.40 2.55
C LEU A 60 -11.35 5.14 1.05
N ASN A 61 -11.22 3.89 0.61
CA ASN A 61 -11.43 3.50 -0.78
C ASN A 61 -12.89 3.64 -1.21
N PHE A 62 -13.83 3.27 -0.35
CA PHE A 62 -15.27 3.37 -0.61
C PHE A 62 -15.69 4.83 -0.78
N LEU A 63 -15.28 5.71 0.15
CA LEU A 63 -15.52 7.15 0.07
C LEU A 63 -14.86 7.76 -1.18
N GLY A 64 -13.61 7.40 -1.45
CA GLY A 64 -12.90 7.86 -2.65
C GLY A 64 -13.54 7.40 -3.97
N SER A 65 -14.14 6.21 -3.99
CA SER A 65 -14.91 5.69 -5.12
C SER A 65 -16.17 6.52 -5.38
N GLY A 66 -16.89 6.89 -4.32
CA GLY A 66 -18.07 7.76 -4.39
C GLY A 66 -17.76 9.13 -5.01
N VAL A 67 -16.59 9.69 -4.70
CA VAL A 67 -16.12 10.97 -5.28
C VAL A 67 -15.73 10.82 -6.75
N ARG A 68 -15.14 9.69 -7.15
CA ARG A 68 -14.59 9.53 -8.51
C ARG A 68 -15.60 9.20 -9.60
N LYS A 69 -16.88 8.91 -9.29
CA LYS A 69 -17.98 8.58 -10.24
C LYS A 69 -17.57 7.71 -11.45
N LYS A 70 -16.52 6.90 -11.33
CA LYS A 70 -16.04 5.99 -12.38
C LYS A 70 -16.50 4.60 -12.03
N THR A 71 -17.69 4.24 -12.51
CA THR A 71 -18.20 2.88 -12.41
C THR A 71 -17.44 1.99 -13.39
N LYS A 72 -16.33 1.39 -12.95
CA LYS A 72 -15.67 0.33 -13.70
C LYS A 72 -16.57 -0.91 -13.64
N ARG A 73 -16.97 -1.45 -14.80
CA ARG A 73 -17.60 -2.77 -14.86
C ARG A 73 -16.58 -3.82 -14.42
N LEU A 74 -16.94 -4.60 -13.40
CA LEU A 74 -16.14 -5.70 -12.88
C LEU A 74 -16.37 -6.93 -13.76
N ASN A 75 -15.33 -7.37 -14.46
CA ASN A 75 -15.36 -8.61 -15.22
C ASN A 75 -14.92 -9.77 -14.30
N MET A 76 -15.45 -10.98 -14.54
CA MET A 76 -15.15 -12.16 -13.72
C MET A 76 -13.64 -12.46 -13.56
N PRO A 77 -12.80 -12.35 -14.61
CA PRO A 77 -11.35 -12.53 -14.44
C PRO A 77 -10.71 -11.49 -13.53
N THR A 78 -11.15 -10.23 -13.61
CA THR A 78 -10.67 -9.16 -12.73
C THR A 78 -11.07 -9.41 -11.28
N LEU A 79 -12.29 -9.90 -11.05
CA LEU A 79 -12.76 -10.26 -9.71
C LEU A 79 -11.95 -11.42 -9.13
N LEU A 80 -11.76 -12.50 -9.89
CA LEU A 80 -10.97 -13.66 -9.46
C LEU A 80 -9.52 -13.27 -9.14
N GLY A 81 -8.88 -12.48 -10.02
CA GLY A 81 -7.53 -11.97 -9.78
C GLY A 81 -7.47 -11.10 -8.51
N ALA A 82 -8.40 -10.16 -8.35
CA ALA A 82 -8.46 -9.30 -7.17
C ALA A 82 -8.67 -10.11 -5.87
N SER A 83 -9.54 -11.12 -5.89
CA SER A 83 -9.77 -12.02 -4.76
C SER A 83 -8.51 -12.83 -4.42
N GLY A 84 -7.80 -13.34 -5.43
CA GLY A 84 -6.52 -14.04 -5.22
C GLY A 84 -5.47 -13.13 -4.57
N PHE A 85 -5.30 -11.91 -5.08
CA PHE A 85 -4.41 -10.92 -4.47
C PHE A 85 -4.84 -10.53 -3.04
N ALA A 86 -6.15 -10.44 -2.78
CA ALA A 86 -6.64 -10.15 -1.44
C ALA A 86 -6.28 -11.25 -0.43
N VAL A 87 -6.47 -12.52 -0.80
CA VAL A 87 -6.09 -13.66 0.05
C VAL A 87 -4.59 -13.68 0.31
N LEU A 88 -3.77 -13.54 -0.73
CA LEU A 88 -2.31 -13.48 -0.60
C LEU A 88 -1.86 -12.29 0.27
N SER A 89 -2.51 -11.13 0.11
CA SER A 89 -2.26 -9.95 0.93
C SER A 89 -2.57 -10.22 2.41
N VAL A 90 -3.70 -10.85 2.72
CA VAL A 90 -4.06 -11.18 4.11
C VAL A 90 -3.02 -12.14 4.71
N ILE A 91 -2.66 -13.20 4.00
CA ILE A 91 -1.66 -14.18 4.46
C ILE A 91 -0.31 -13.49 4.71
N GLY A 92 0.16 -12.68 3.76
CA GLY A 92 1.43 -11.95 3.90
C GLY A 92 1.42 -11.00 5.09
N ASN A 93 0.33 -10.26 5.30
CA ASN A 93 0.23 -9.34 6.43
C ASN A 93 0.12 -10.07 7.77
N ILE A 94 -0.54 -11.22 7.85
CA ILE A 94 -0.56 -12.06 9.07
C ILE A 94 0.86 -12.51 9.41
N ALA A 95 1.63 -12.97 8.42
CA ALA A 95 3.03 -13.37 8.64
C ALA A 95 3.89 -12.21 9.15
N ILE A 96 3.70 -11.00 8.62
CA ILE A 96 4.36 -9.77 9.10
C ILE A 96 3.93 -9.46 10.55
N GLY A 97 2.64 -9.54 10.86
CA GLY A 97 2.11 -9.30 12.20
C GLY A 97 2.69 -10.26 13.25
N ASN A 98 2.73 -11.55 12.93
CA ASN A 98 3.34 -12.56 13.80
C ASN A 98 4.86 -12.33 13.94
N SER A 99 5.53 -11.91 12.86
CA SER A 99 6.95 -11.55 12.92
C SER A 99 7.18 -10.35 13.85
N LEU A 100 6.34 -9.33 13.77
CA LEU A 100 6.40 -8.15 14.63
C LEU A 100 6.04 -8.43 16.08
N GLU A 101 5.34 -9.53 16.39
CA GLU A 101 5.10 -9.93 17.77
C GLU A 101 6.41 -10.39 18.42
N GLY A 102 7.16 -11.27 17.75
CA GLY A 102 8.40 -11.87 18.27
C GLY A 102 9.70 -11.11 17.98
N LEU A 103 9.75 -10.24 16.96
CA LEU A 103 10.96 -9.54 16.53
C LEU A 103 10.86 -8.02 16.71
N ASP A 104 12.03 -7.38 16.70
CA ASP A 104 12.14 -5.93 16.57
C ASP A 104 11.65 -5.47 15.19
N PRO A 105 10.90 -4.35 15.10
CA PRO A 105 10.39 -3.84 13.81
C PRO A 105 11.49 -3.65 12.77
N SER A 106 12.68 -3.24 13.21
CA SER A 106 13.87 -3.08 12.37
C SER A 106 14.26 -4.37 11.64
N VAL A 107 14.24 -5.49 12.37
CA VAL A 107 14.61 -6.82 11.82
C VAL A 107 13.53 -7.30 10.86
N THR A 108 12.26 -7.17 11.25
CA THR A 108 11.13 -7.53 10.37
C THR A 108 11.17 -6.72 9.07
N VAL A 109 11.46 -5.42 9.11
CA VAL A 109 11.59 -4.58 7.91
C VAL A 109 12.74 -5.04 7.02
N VAL A 110 13.90 -5.40 7.59
CA VAL A 110 15.04 -5.92 6.81
C VAL A 110 14.67 -7.24 6.11
N ILE A 111 14.01 -8.16 6.81
CA ILE A 111 13.55 -9.43 6.24
C ILE A 111 12.54 -9.17 5.12
N ILE A 112 11.53 -8.34 5.35
CA ILE A 112 10.52 -7.99 4.33
C ILE A 112 11.18 -7.39 3.09
N ARG A 113 12.24 -6.58 3.24
CA ARG A 113 12.93 -5.98 2.08
C ARG A 113 13.62 -7.00 1.17
N THR A 114 13.89 -8.22 1.63
CA THR A 114 14.37 -9.30 0.75
C THR A 114 13.36 -9.68 -0.34
N GLN A 115 12.07 -9.33 -0.16
CA GLN A 115 11.04 -9.52 -1.18
C GLN A 115 11.34 -8.85 -2.51
N VAL A 116 12.19 -7.81 -2.52
CA VAL A 116 12.63 -7.15 -3.74
C VAL A 116 13.29 -8.15 -4.70
N VAL A 117 13.98 -9.17 -4.18
CA VAL A 117 14.56 -10.23 -5.00
C VAL A 117 13.47 -11.06 -5.68
N PHE A 118 12.44 -11.47 -4.93
CA PHE A 118 11.32 -12.26 -5.49
C PHE A 118 10.41 -11.51 -6.46
N VAL A 119 10.45 -10.17 -6.47
CA VAL A 119 9.65 -9.34 -7.39
C VAL A 119 10.40 -9.06 -8.69
N ILE A 120 11.73 -9.04 -8.66
CA ILE A 120 12.57 -8.74 -9.83
C ILE A 120 12.79 -9.99 -10.70
N PHE A 121 12.84 -11.17 -10.10
CA PHE A 121 13.03 -12.46 -10.76
C PHE A 121 11.70 -13.17 -10.99
#